data_AF-A0A5B8A0L3-F1
#
_entry.id   AF-A0A5B8A0L3-F1
#
_cell.length_a   1.000
_cell.length_b   1.000
_cell.length_c   1.000
_cell.angle_alpha   90.00
_cell.angle_beta   90.00
_cell.angle_gamma   90.00
#
_symmetry.space_group_name_H-M   'P 1'
#
loop_
_entity.id
_entity.type
_entity.pdbx_description
1 polymer ?
#
loop_
_entity_poly.entity_id
_entity_poly.type
_entity_poly.pdbx_seq_one_letter_code
_entity_poly.pdbx_strand_id
1 'polypeptide(L)'
;MFSSEQPLVSLHNLPPDAYQRLSPCLSLLGMACTHLFSQSHGPVPEHVTALTGLNSSVVADLNAIDSTPVLQQLLLQRPLRLYDFVLVGQLSLRSPLEGPVLAFVQHQMQIDGTQLQTLLSYCLHLSEQLQHALEQHLAGPSGAAALAPLRRRQQQLQAVFTQFEATLHPQLPSVVTLGFDEARLQMLRLALLLAETLPQSETDHPFVQAVARLSSFRPDAVAALLARFGAVQPNERLGLSLPELTLLYQAMQVCGLVFVSDILSILGLENAFPTDAKSPTTSAEPLGTSRQAVGALVAGFTNWVQREFGHQPQVQQARQEVAALTDLL
;
A
#
# COMPACT_ATOMS: atom_id res chain seq x y z
N MET A 1 -36.20 4.44 6.95
CA MET A 1 -37.35 4.84 6.10
C MET A 1 -36.99 6.16 5.43
N PHE A 2 -36.47 6.10 4.22
CA PHE A 2 -36.22 7.29 3.41
C PHE A 2 -37.50 7.58 2.62
N SER A 3 -38.10 8.75 2.86
CA SER A 3 -39.14 9.26 1.98
C SER A 3 -38.49 9.68 0.67
N SER A 4 -38.97 9.09 -0.40
CA SER A 4 -38.59 9.24 -1.79
C SER A 4 -39.16 10.50 -2.44
N GLU A 5 -39.18 11.62 -1.73
CA GLU A 5 -39.71 12.89 -2.24
C GLU A 5 -38.98 14.07 -1.58
N GLN A 6 -37.89 14.52 -2.19
CA GLN A 6 -37.61 15.96 -2.30
C GLN A 6 -36.53 16.16 -3.38
N PRO A 7 -36.85 16.91 -4.46
CA PRO A 7 -35.86 17.23 -5.48
C PRO A 7 -34.76 18.05 -4.82
N LEU A 8 -33.52 17.76 -5.21
CA LEU A 8 -32.31 18.50 -4.87
C LEU A 8 -32.62 19.95 -4.51
N VAL A 9 -32.51 20.25 -3.21
CA VAL A 9 -32.46 21.61 -2.69
C VAL A 9 -31.54 22.40 -3.62
N SER A 10 -32.08 23.45 -4.24
CA SER A 10 -31.35 24.28 -5.18
C SER A 10 -29.97 24.59 -4.59
N LEU A 11 -28.89 24.25 -5.30
CA LEU A 11 -27.50 24.45 -4.85
C LEU A 11 -27.18 25.92 -4.48
N HIS A 12 -28.11 26.83 -4.74
CA HIS A 12 -28.12 28.21 -4.26
C HIS A 12 -28.29 28.34 -2.74
N ASN A 13 -28.98 27.40 -2.07
CA ASN A 13 -29.24 27.42 -0.62
C ASN A 13 -29.02 26.02 -0.03
N LEU A 14 -27.76 25.69 0.29
CA LEU A 14 -27.45 24.42 0.94
C LEU A 14 -28.08 24.34 2.34
N PRO A 15 -28.60 23.17 2.77
CA PRO A 15 -29.00 22.95 4.15
C PRO A 15 -27.78 23.11 5.09
N PRO A 16 -27.98 23.52 6.35
CA PRO A 16 -26.89 23.89 7.25
C PRO A 16 -25.88 22.74 7.47
N ASP A 17 -26.32 21.49 7.36
CA ASP A 17 -25.54 20.27 7.52
C ASP A 17 -25.05 19.65 6.19
N ALA A 18 -25.20 20.35 5.05
CA ALA A 18 -24.81 19.84 3.73
C ALA A 18 -23.34 19.42 3.67
N TYR A 19 -22.43 20.25 4.20
CA TYR A 19 -21.02 19.92 4.21
C TYR A 19 -20.73 18.66 5.04
N GLN A 20 -21.37 18.49 6.21
CA GLN A 20 -21.15 17.29 7.03
C GLN A 20 -21.57 16.00 6.30
N ARG A 21 -22.62 16.06 5.49
CA ARG A 21 -23.07 14.93 4.67
C ARG A 21 -22.12 14.64 3.50
N LEU A 22 -21.55 15.68 2.89
CA LEU A 22 -20.66 15.56 1.73
C LEU A 22 -19.19 15.36 2.10
N SER A 23 -18.78 15.73 3.32
CA SER A 23 -17.38 15.77 3.76
C SER A 23 -16.64 14.44 3.57
N PRO A 24 -17.21 13.26 3.90
CA PRO A 24 -16.52 11.98 3.66
C PRO A 24 -16.22 11.74 2.17
N CYS A 25 -17.17 12.08 1.30
CA CYS A 25 -17.02 11.96 -0.16
C CYS A 25 -16.00 12.98 -0.70
N LEU A 26 -16.11 14.26 -0.32
CA LEU A 26 -15.18 15.30 -0.74
C LEU A 26 -13.75 15.03 -0.27
N SER A 27 -13.59 14.49 0.94
CA SER A 27 -12.29 14.10 1.49
C SER A 27 -11.67 12.96 0.70
N LEU A 28 -12.46 11.93 0.34
CA LEU A 28 -11.97 10.81 -0.46
C LEU A 28 -11.54 11.25 -1.87
N LEU A 29 -12.37 12.06 -2.54
CA LEU A 29 -12.04 12.66 -3.83
C LEU A 29 -10.80 13.56 -3.72
N GLY A 30 -10.69 14.31 -2.62
CA GLY A 30 -9.55 15.16 -2.29
C GLY A 30 -8.25 14.40 -2.13
N MET A 31 -8.27 13.26 -1.44
CA MET A 31 -7.12 12.36 -1.31
C MET A 31 -6.71 11.79 -2.67
N ALA A 32 -7.67 11.36 -3.49
CA ALA A 32 -7.41 10.85 -4.83
C ALA A 32 -6.77 11.90 -5.75
N CYS A 33 -7.31 13.13 -5.75
CA CYS A 33 -6.74 14.26 -6.48
C CYS A 33 -5.34 14.62 -5.96
N THR A 34 -5.14 14.64 -4.64
CA THR A 34 -3.82 14.95 -4.04
C THR A 34 -2.79 13.90 -4.45
N HIS A 35 -3.18 12.62 -4.46
CA HIS A 35 -2.32 11.52 -4.89
C HIS A 35 -2.01 11.58 -6.40
N LEU A 36 -2.96 12.02 -7.23
CA LEU A 36 -2.71 12.27 -8.65
C LEU A 36 -1.63 13.36 -8.84
N PHE A 37 -1.79 14.51 -8.17
CA PHE A 37 -0.89 15.66 -8.37
C PHE A 37 0.42 15.61 -7.56
N SER A 38 0.57 14.67 -6.63
CA SER A 38 1.86 14.41 -5.96
C SER A 38 2.89 13.81 -6.92
N GLN A 39 2.45 13.21 -8.03
CA GLN A 39 3.29 12.70 -9.10
C GLN A 39 3.65 13.82 -10.09
N SER A 40 4.34 14.86 -9.62
CA SER A 40 4.49 16.18 -10.28
C SER A 40 5.11 16.21 -11.70
N HIS A 41 5.45 15.06 -12.29
CA HIS A 41 6.00 14.91 -13.65
C HIS A 41 5.31 13.82 -14.49
N GLY A 42 4.11 13.39 -14.10
CA GLY A 42 3.34 12.40 -14.85
C GLY A 42 2.56 13.04 -16.01
N PRO A 43 2.36 12.31 -17.13
CA PRO A 43 1.57 12.82 -18.26
C PRO A 43 0.10 13.07 -17.87
N VAL A 44 -0.47 12.32 -16.92
CA VAL A 44 -1.88 12.49 -16.52
C VAL A 44 -2.11 13.80 -15.78
N PRO A 45 -1.37 14.16 -14.71
CA PRO A 45 -1.49 15.47 -14.07
C PRO A 45 -1.39 16.65 -15.04
N GLU A 46 -0.46 16.62 -16.00
CA GLU A 46 -0.29 17.69 -16.98
C GLU A 46 -1.52 17.86 -17.89
N HIS A 47 -2.05 16.74 -18.42
CA HIS A 47 -3.25 16.77 -19.26
C HIS A 47 -4.49 17.19 -18.47
N VAL A 48 -4.61 16.74 -17.22
CA VAL A 48 -5.71 17.14 -16.33
C VAL A 48 -5.64 18.64 -16.05
N THR A 49 -4.46 19.18 -15.72
CA THR A 49 -4.26 20.63 -15.54
C THR A 49 -4.57 21.41 -16.81
N ALA A 50 -4.18 20.93 -17.99
CA ALA A 50 -4.48 21.59 -19.25
C ALA A 50 -5.99 21.63 -19.57
N LEU A 51 -6.75 20.58 -19.23
CA LEU A 51 -8.18 20.46 -19.52
C LEU A 51 -9.09 21.16 -18.51
N THR A 52 -8.67 21.23 -17.24
CA THR A 52 -9.53 21.68 -16.12
C THR A 52 -8.98 22.89 -15.36
N GLY A 53 -7.67 23.18 -15.51
CA GLY A 53 -6.98 24.15 -14.65
C GLY A 53 -6.74 23.66 -13.22
N LEU A 54 -7.09 22.41 -12.88
CA LEU A 54 -6.77 21.81 -11.58
C LEU A 54 -5.29 21.48 -11.49
N ASN A 55 -4.68 21.83 -10.36
CA ASN A 55 -3.32 21.48 -10.00
C ASN A 55 -3.24 21.24 -8.48
N SER A 56 -2.06 20.92 -7.95
CA SER A 56 -1.86 20.66 -6.52
C SER A 56 -2.33 21.80 -5.61
N SER A 57 -2.07 23.06 -5.99
CA SER A 57 -2.52 24.24 -5.24
C SER A 57 -4.05 24.36 -5.23
N VAL A 58 -4.70 24.21 -6.39
CA VAL A 58 -6.17 24.30 -6.47
C VAL A 58 -6.84 23.16 -5.71
N VAL A 59 -6.25 21.96 -5.74
CA VAL A 59 -6.74 20.82 -4.95
C VAL A 59 -6.58 21.06 -3.46
N ALA A 60 -5.46 21.66 -3.01
CA ALA A 60 -5.28 22.03 -1.61
C ALA A 60 -6.33 23.06 -1.15
N ASP A 61 -6.61 24.07 -1.97
CA ASP A 61 -7.66 25.07 -1.69
C ASP A 61 -9.05 24.41 -1.56
N LEU A 62 -9.37 23.45 -2.42
CA LEU A 62 -10.65 22.72 -2.40
C LEU A 62 -10.74 21.75 -1.22
N ASN A 63 -9.62 21.17 -0.79
CA ASN A 63 -9.56 20.31 0.40
C ASN A 63 -9.64 21.11 1.70
N ALA A 64 -9.37 22.41 1.67
CA ALA A 64 -9.48 23.30 2.83
C ALA A 64 -10.93 23.74 3.12
N ILE A 65 -11.91 23.34 2.31
CA ILE A 65 -13.33 23.58 2.59
C ILE A 65 -13.70 22.79 3.85
N ASP A 66 -14.13 23.48 4.90
CA ASP A 66 -14.40 22.89 6.21
C ASP A 66 -15.84 23.11 6.69
N SER A 67 -16.66 23.82 5.90
CA SER A 67 -17.96 24.30 6.34
C SER A 67 -18.94 24.55 5.18
N THR A 68 -20.24 24.43 5.48
CA THR A 68 -21.32 24.68 4.51
C THR A 68 -21.28 26.08 3.88
N PRO A 69 -21.01 27.18 4.62
CA PRO A 69 -20.94 28.52 4.02
C PRO A 69 -19.81 28.65 2.99
N VAL A 70 -18.64 28.06 3.26
CA VAL A 70 -17.51 28.07 2.33
C VAL A 70 -17.84 27.26 1.07
N LEU A 71 -18.46 26.09 1.22
CA LEU A 71 -18.93 25.28 0.10
C LEU A 71 -19.97 26.02 -0.76
N GLN A 72 -20.93 26.69 -0.11
CA GLN A 72 -21.95 27.50 -0.80
C GLN A 72 -21.32 28.67 -1.56
N GLN A 73 -20.35 29.36 -0.96
CA GLN A 73 -19.62 30.43 -1.63
C GLN A 73 -18.86 29.91 -2.86
N LEU A 74 -18.23 28.74 -2.76
CA LEU A 74 -17.55 28.11 -3.90
C LEU A 74 -18.53 27.76 -5.03
N LEU A 75 -19.71 27.23 -4.70
CA LEU A 75 -20.76 26.92 -5.67
C LEU A 75 -21.24 28.17 -6.41
N LEU A 76 -21.38 29.30 -5.72
CA LEU A 76 -21.80 30.55 -6.33
C LEU A 76 -20.71 31.20 -7.19
N GLN A 77 -19.45 31.15 -6.75
CA GLN A 77 -18.35 31.87 -7.42
C GLN A 77 -17.67 31.05 -8.50
N ARG A 78 -17.49 29.73 -8.28
CA ARG A 78 -16.67 28.85 -9.13
C ARG A 78 -17.24 27.41 -9.19
N PRO A 79 -18.51 27.22 -9.61
CA PRO A 79 -19.14 25.89 -9.64
C PRO A 79 -18.40 24.91 -10.56
N LEU A 80 -17.79 25.41 -11.65
CA LEU A 80 -17.03 24.59 -12.59
C LEU A 80 -15.78 23.99 -11.94
N ARG A 81 -15.14 24.68 -10.99
CA ARG A 81 -13.97 24.12 -10.28
C ARG A 81 -14.36 22.93 -9.40
N LEU A 82 -15.50 23.03 -8.71
CA LEU A 82 -16.00 21.92 -7.91
C LEU A 82 -16.42 20.73 -8.80
N TYR A 83 -17.04 21.02 -9.95
CA TYR A 83 -17.36 19.99 -10.94
C TYR A 83 -16.11 19.25 -11.44
N ASP A 84 -15.10 19.99 -11.90
CA ASP A 84 -13.87 19.39 -12.40
C ASP A 84 -13.17 18.58 -11.29
N PHE A 85 -13.20 19.06 -10.04
CA PHE A 85 -12.62 18.34 -8.89
C PHE A 85 -13.33 17.02 -8.60
N VAL A 86 -14.66 17.04 -8.58
CA VAL A 86 -15.47 15.82 -8.37
C VAL A 86 -15.20 14.83 -9.50
N LEU A 87 -15.17 15.31 -10.74
CA LEU A 87 -14.93 14.47 -11.91
C LEU A 87 -13.53 13.83 -11.90
N VAL A 88 -12.48 14.61 -11.66
CA VAL A 88 -11.10 14.11 -11.59
C VAL A 88 -10.91 13.16 -10.40
N GLY A 89 -11.52 13.46 -9.25
CA GLY A 89 -11.47 12.59 -8.09
C GLY A 89 -12.13 11.24 -8.36
N GLN A 90 -13.29 11.22 -9.01
CA GLN A 90 -13.96 9.97 -9.40
C GLN A 90 -13.13 9.16 -10.39
N LEU A 91 -12.56 9.81 -11.41
CA LEU A 91 -11.70 9.13 -12.39
C LEU A 91 -10.45 8.55 -11.73
N SER A 92 -9.88 9.27 -10.76
CA SER A 92 -8.73 8.79 -9.98
C SER A 92 -9.08 7.56 -9.15
N LEU A 93 -10.24 7.56 -8.48
CA LEU A 93 -10.76 6.41 -7.71
C LEU A 93 -11.23 5.24 -8.59
N ARG A 94 -11.46 5.44 -9.89
CA ARG A 94 -11.78 4.38 -10.86
C ARG A 94 -10.56 3.93 -11.66
N SER A 95 -9.38 4.37 -11.26
CA SER A 95 -8.11 4.08 -11.93
C SER A 95 -7.20 3.30 -10.96
N PRO A 96 -6.03 2.84 -11.43
CA PRO A 96 -5.03 2.19 -10.57
C PRO A 96 -4.54 3.05 -9.38
N LEU A 97 -4.84 4.35 -9.35
CA LEU A 97 -4.56 5.24 -8.21
C LEU A 97 -5.45 4.97 -6.99
N GLU A 98 -6.54 4.21 -7.14
CA GLU A 98 -7.44 3.86 -6.05
C GLU A 98 -6.73 3.10 -4.93
N GLY A 99 -5.86 2.14 -5.28
CA GLY A 99 -5.20 1.25 -4.31
C GLY A 99 -4.47 1.99 -3.19
N PRO A 100 -3.52 2.89 -3.49
CA PRO A 100 -2.82 3.69 -2.48
C PRO A 100 -3.75 4.56 -1.61
N VAL A 101 -4.79 5.14 -2.21
CA VAL A 101 -5.75 6.01 -1.51
C VAL A 101 -6.57 5.17 -0.53
N LEU A 102 -7.07 4.02 -0.96
CA LEU A 102 -7.83 3.10 -0.12
C LEU A 102 -6.98 2.49 0.99
N ALA A 103 -5.73 2.12 0.71
CA ALA A 103 -4.80 1.63 1.73
C ALA A 103 -4.56 2.67 2.83
N PHE A 104 -4.43 3.95 2.44
CA PHE A 104 -4.31 5.05 3.41
C PHE A 104 -5.57 5.20 4.27
N VAL A 105 -6.76 5.21 3.65
CA VAL A 105 -8.05 5.30 4.38
C VAL A 105 -8.23 4.12 5.32
N GLN A 106 -7.91 2.91 4.86
CA GLN A 106 -7.98 1.71 5.67
C GLN A 106 -7.11 1.81 6.93
N HIS A 107 -5.87 2.30 6.75
CA HIS A 107 -4.93 2.46 7.86
C HIS A 107 -5.38 3.57 8.83
N GLN A 108 -5.87 4.69 8.31
CA GLN A 108 -6.30 5.83 9.11
C GLN A 108 -7.56 5.52 9.93
N MET A 109 -8.53 4.81 9.34
CA MET A 109 -9.81 4.50 9.98
C MET A 109 -9.80 3.15 10.72
N GLN A 110 -8.75 2.33 10.56
CA GLN A 110 -8.65 0.98 11.14
C GLN A 110 -9.84 0.08 10.77
N ILE A 111 -10.33 0.20 9.54
CA ILE A 111 -11.48 -0.55 9.03
C ILE A 111 -11.03 -1.78 8.23
N ASP A 112 -11.88 -2.82 8.20
CA ASP A 112 -11.62 -4.00 7.38
C ASP A 112 -11.96 -3.76 5.89
N GLY A 113 -11.63 -4.73 5.04
CA GLY A 113 -11.82 -4.60 3.60
C GLY A 113 -13.30 -4.48 3.17
N THR A 114 -14.23 -5.10 3.91
CA THR A 114 -15.66 -5.06 3.59
C THR A 114 -16.28 -3.72 3.98
N GLN A 115 -15.88 -3.15 5.12
CA GLN A 115 -16.25 -1.79 5.52
C GLN A 115 -15.70 -0.75 4.54
N LEU A 116 -14.45 -0.92 4.11
CA LEU A 116 -13.81 -0.03 3.13
C LEU A 116 -14.57 -0.01 1.79
N GLN A 117 -14.97 -1.18 1.29
CA GLN A 117 -15.76 -1.30 0.06
C GLN A 117 -17.16 -0.68 0.19
N THR A 118 -17.77 -0.82 1.37
CA THR A 118 -19.06 -0.18 1.67
C THR A 118 -18.94 1.34 1.68
N LEU A 119 -17.89 1.86 2.32
CA LEU A 119 -17.60 3.29 2.36
C LEU A 119 -17.33 3.85 0.96
N LEU A 120 -16.48 3.18 0.19
CA LEU A 120 -16.19 3.56 -1.20
C LEU A 120 -17.46 3.60 -2.05
N SER A 121 -18.27 2.55 -2.01
CA SER A 121 -19.52 2.47 -2.78
C SER A 121 -20.46 3.63 -2.43
N TYR A 122 -20.58 3.94 -1.13
CA TYR A 122 -21.34 5.08 -0.64
C TYR A 122 -20.78 6.42 -1.16
N CYS A 123 -19.47 6.63 -1.04
CA CYS A 123 -18.81 7.86 -1.48
C CYS A 123 -18.91 8.06 -3.00
N LEU A 124 -18.75 6.99 -3.80
CA LEU A 124 -18.90 7.04 -5.25
C LEU A 124 -20.34 7.38 -5.63
N HIS A 125 -21.33 6.71 -5.04
CA HIS A 125 -22.73 7.01 -5.32
C HIS A 125 -23.09 8.47 -4.96
N LEU A 126 -22.61 8.96 -3.81
CA LEU A 126 -22.82 10.35 -3.41
C LEU A 126 -22.11 11.34 -4.35
N SER A 127 -20.91 10.99 -4.84
CA SER A 127 -20.18 11.81 -5.80
C SER A 127 -20.89 11.91 -7.16
N GLU A 128 -21.55 10.84 -7.61
CA GLU A 128 -22.36 10.85 -8.84
C GLU A 128 -23.58 11.75 -8.69
N GLN A 129 -24.26 11.69 -7.55
CA GLN A 129 -25.37 12.59 -7.24
C GLN A 129 -24.92 14.05 -7.21
N LEU A 130 -23.76 14.33 -6.58
CA LEU A 130 -23.17 15.66 -6.54
C LEU A 130 -22.79 16.16 -7.93
N GLN A 131 -22.17 15.31 -8.76
CA GLN A 131 -21.85 15.65 -10.15
C GLN A 131 -23.12 16.00 -10.93
N HIS A 132 -24.17 15.18 -10.83
CA HIS A 132 -25.42 15.43 -11.53
C HIS A 132 -26.07 16.75 -11.09
N ALA A 133 -26.05 17.05 -9.79
CA ALA A 133 -26.54 18.32 -9.26
C ALA A 133 -25.73 19.51 -9.79
N LEU A 134 -24.40 19.39 -9.86
CA LEU A 134 -23.50 20.40 -10.43
C LEU A 134 -23.75 20.61 -11.93
N GLU A 135 -23.98 19.55 -12.70
CA GLU A 135 -24.34 19.63 -14.12
C GLU A 135 -25.65 20.39 -14.32
N GLN A 136 -26.68 20.08 -13.53
CA GLN A 136 -27.95 20.81 -13.58
C GLN A 136 -27.77 22.29 -13.22
N HIS A 137 -26.94 22.59 -12.21
CA HIS A 137 -26.65 23.96 -11.80
C HIS A 137 -25.87 24.74 -12.87
N LEU A 138 -24.87 24.12 -13.49
CA LEU A 138 -24.07 24.72 -14.56
C LEU A 138 -24.85 24.89 -15.87
N ALA A 139 -25.79 23.97 -16.17
CA ALA A 139 -26.61 24.06 -17.38
C ALA A 139 -27.56 25.27 -17.37
N GLY A 140 -28.04 25.66 -16.18
CA GLY A 140 -28.97 26.77 -16.02
C GLY A 140 -30.23 26.63 -16.91
N PRO A 141 -30.83 27.73 -17.39
CA PRO A 141 -32.01 27.68 -18.26
C PRO A 141 -31.71 27.15 -19.67
N SER A 142 -30.44 27.05 -20.04
CA SER A 142 -29.97 26.68 -21.38
C SER A 142 -30.01 25.16 -21.65
N GLY A 143 -30.29 24.35 -20.61
CA GLY A 143 -30.56 22.92 -20.73
C GLY A 143 -29.45 22.12 -21.41
N ALA A 144 -29.82 21.22 -22.33
CA ALA A 144 -28.92 20.24 -22.92
C ALA A 144 -27.74 20.83 -23.71
N ALA A 145 -27.88 22.04 -24.29
CA ALA A 145 -26.82 22.68 -25.05
C ALA A 145 -25.64 23.12 -24.16
N ALA A 146 -25.92 23.54 -22.93
CA ALA A 146 -24.90 23.92 -21.95
C ALA A 146 -24.14 22.73 -21.36
N LEU A 147 -24.72 21.52 -21.44
CA LEU A 147 -24.06 20.28 -21.01
C LEU A 147 -23.07 19.71 -22.03
N ALA A 148 -23.20 20.08 -23.32
CA ALA A 148 -22.32 19.58 -24.38
C ALA A 148 -20.81 19.80 -24.10
N PRO A 149 -20.34 20.99 -23.68
CA PRO A 149 -18.93 21.19 -23.32
C PRO A 149 -18.50 20.38 -22.10
N LEU A 150 -19.37 20.23 -21.08
CA LEU A 150 -19.07 19.43 -19.88
C LEU A 150 -18.90 17.95 -20.23
N ARG A 151 -19.82 17.40 -21.04
CA ARG A 151 -19.73 16.01 -21.53
C ARG A 151 -18.48 15.77 -22.38
N ARG A 152 -18.13 16.72 -23.25
CA ARG A 152 -16.89 16.63 -24.04
C ARG A 152 -15.67 16.60 -23.13
N ARG A 153 -15.63 17.45 -22.10
CA ARG A 153 -14.54 17.48 -21.12
C ARG A 153 -14.44 16.16 -20.35
N GLN A 154 -15.57 15.62 -19.90
CA GLN A 154 -15.62 14.30 -19.26
C GLN A 154 -15.05 13.21 -20.15
N GLN A 155 -15.44 13.18 -21.43
CA GLN A 155 -14.90 12.21 -22.39
C GLN A 155 -13.39 12.38 -22.61
N GLN A 156 -12.89 13.62 -22.70
CA GLN A 156 -11.46 13.89 -22.84
C GLN A 156 -10.67 13.43 -21.61
N LEU A 157 -11.16 13.71 -20.40
CA LEU A 157 -10.51 13.26 -19.18
C LEU A 157 -10.53 11.73 -19.08
N GLN A 158 -11.67 11.08 -19.37
CA GLN A 158 -11.74 9.63 -19.40
C GLN A 158 -10.72 9.03 -20.38
N ALA A 159 -10.59 9.61 -21.58
CA ALA A 159 -9.62 9.17 -22.58
C ALA A 159 -8.17 9.32 -22.08
N VAL A 160 -7.85 10.40 -21.37
CA VAL A 160 -6.51 10.59 -20.76
C VAL A 160 -6.23 9.49 -19.72
N PHE A 161 -7.16 9.24 -18.79
CA PHE A 161 -6.97 8.20 -17.77
C PHE A 161 -6.82 6.81 -18.39
N THR A 162 -7.60 6.49 -19.41
CA THR A 162 -7.49 5.20 -20.13
C THR A 162 -6.19 5.10 -20.95
N GLN A 163 -5.80 6.17 -21.66
CA GLN A 163 -4.59 6.18 -22.47
C GLN A 163 -3.32 5.97 -21.63
N PHE A 164 -3.30 6.52 -20.42
CA PHE A 164 -2.14 6.53 -19.54
C PHE A 164 -2.28 5.60 -18.34
N GLU A 165 -3.22 4.66 -18.36
CA GLU A 165 -3.53 3.74 -17.26
C GLU A 165 -2.28 2.99 -16.74
N ALA A 166 -1.40 2.56 -17.64
CA ALA A 166 -0.15 1.90 -17.28
C ALA A 166 0.80 2.79 -16.45
N THR A 167 0.77 4.11 -16.67
CA THR A 167 1.59 5.08 -15.91
C THR A 167 0.99 5.45 -14.55
N LEU A 168 -0.31 5.21 -14.36
CA LEU A 168 -1.04 5.49 -13.13
C LEU A 168 -0.86 4.41 -12.05
N HIS A 169 -0.34 3.24 -12.42
CA HIS A 169 0.05 2.25 -11.43
C HIS A 169 1.18 2.83 -10.58
N PRO A 170 1.07 2.82 -9.24
CA PRO A 170 2.17 3.22 -8.38
C PRO A 170 3.38 2.36 -8.75
N GLN A 171 4.36 2.98 -9.41
CA GLN A 171 5.63 2.35 -9.70
C GLN A 171 6.24 2.07 -8.33
N LEU A 172 6.21 0.80 -7.90
CA LEU A 172 6.95 0.41 -6.71
C LEU A 172 8.39 0.89 -6.94
N PRO A 173 8.98 1.62 -5.97
CA PRO A 173 10.32 2.10 -6.17
C PRO A 173 11.20 0.88 -6.46
N SER A 174 12.00 0.98 -7.52
CA SER A 174 12.95 -0.08 -7.89
C SER A 174 13.92 -0.40 -6.75
N VAL A 175 14.01 0.49 -5.76
CA VAL A 175 14.76 0.39 -4.52
C VAL A 175 13.89 0.79 -3.32
N VAL A 176 13.62 -0.14 -2.41
CA VAL A 176 12.92 0.08 -1.14
C VAL A 176 13.94 0.46 -0.08
N THR A 177 13.74 1.59 0.60
CA THR A 177 14.66 2.03 1.66
C THR A 177 14.14 1.60 3.03
N LEU A 178 14.88 0.74 3.74
CA LEU A 178 14.52 0.23 5.06
C LEU A 178 15.52 0.67 6.12
N GLY A 179 15.03 1.10 7.28
CA GLY A 179 15.83 1.27 8.48
C GLY A 179 15.64 0.07 9.40
N PHE A 180 16.74 -0.47 9.92
CA PHE A 180 16.71 -1.62 10.83
C PHE A 180 17.21 -1.21 12.22
N ASP A 181 16.47 -1.60 13.26
CA ASP A 181 17.03 -1.64 14.61
C ASP A 181 18.08 -2.77 14.69
N GLU A 182 18.88 -2.74 15.75
CA GLU A 182 20.00 -3.69 15.90
C GLU A 182 19.52 -5.15 15.91
N ALA A 183 18.41 -5.45 16.59
CA ALA A 183 17.85 -6.80 16.68
C ALA A 183 17.41 -7.32 15.30
N ARG A 184 16.69 -6.50 14.51
CA ARG A 184 16.29 -6.88 13.14
C ARG A 184 17.49 -7.04 12.22
N LEU A 185 18.50 -6.18 12.35
CA LEU A 185 19.70 -6.27 11.54
C LEU A 185 20.47 -7.57 11.81
N GLN A 186 20.64 -7.94 13.08
CA GLN A 186 21.26 -9.21 13.47
C GLN A 186 20.45 -10.41 12.96
N MET A 187 19.12 -10.35 13.05
CA MET A 187 18.26 -11.41 12.52
C MET A 187 18.38 -11.58 11.01
N LEU A 188 18.43 -10.48 10.25
CA LEU A 188 18.59 -10.55 8.80
C LEU A 188 19.97 -11.11 8.41
N ARG A 189 21.03 -10.73 9.14
CA ARG A 189 22.37 -11.30 8.96
C ARG A 189 22.37 -12.80 9.23
N LEU A 190 21.71 -13.24 10.31
CA LEU A 190 21.59 -14.65 10.63
C LEU A 190 20.81 -15.42 9.55
N ALA A 191 19.68 -14.87 9.11
CA ALA A 191 18.88 -15.48 8.06
C ALA A 191 19.67 -15.64 6.75
N LEU A 192 20.46 -14.62 6.36
CA LEU A 192 21.36 -14.69 5.20
C LEU A 192 22.48 -15.72 5.40
N LEU A 193 23.05 -15.79 6.60
CA LEU A 193 24.08 -16.79 6.92
C LEU A 193 23.51 -18.21 6.82
N LEU A 194 22.29 -18.45 7.28
CA LEU A 194 21.62 -19.75 7.12
C LEU A 194 21.33 -20.05 5.66
N ALA A 195 20.90 -19.05 4.88
CA ALA A 195 20.70 -19.20 3.44
C ALA A 195 21.98 -19.55 2.69
N GLU A 196 23.14 -19.09 3.17
CA GLU A 196 24.45 -19.43 2.61
C GLU A 196 24.95 -20.81 3.05
N THR A 197 24.79 -21.16 4.33
CA THR A 197 25.43 -22.33 4.96
C THR A 197 24.63 -23.62 4.82
N LEU A 198 23.29 -23.57 4.88
CA LEU A 198 22.44 -24.77 4.77
C LEU A 198 22.66 -25.52 3.45
N PRO A 199 22.69 -24.87 2.27
CA PRO A 199 22.93 -25.57 1.00
C PRO A 199 24.30 -26.25 0.90
N GLN A 200 25.27 -25.83 1.72
CA GLN A 200 26.64 -26.36 1.72
C GLN A 200 26.80 -27.56 2.67
N SER A 201 25.77 -27.88 3.45
CA SER A 201 25.84 -28.94 4.44
C SER A 201 25.66 -30.31 3.75
N GLU A 202 26.57 -31.26 4.00
CA GLU A 202 26.52 -32.62 3.45
C GLU A 202 25.48 -33.46 4.21
N THR A 203 24.20 -33.17 4.00
CA THR A 203 23.08 -33.81 4.69
C THR A 203 22.01 -34.26 3.70
N ASP A 204 21.44 -35.44 3.96
CA ASP A 204 20.34 -36.01 3.16
C ASP A 204 18.96 -35.50 3.58
N HIS A 205 18.89 -34.49 4.46
CA HIS A 205 17.61 -34.00 4.98
C HIS A 205 16.80 -33.32 3.86
N PRO A 206 15.53 -33.71 3.62
CA PRO A 206 14.72 -33.23 2.50
C PRO A 206 14.54 -31.71 2.50
N PHE A 207 14.32 -31.11 3.68
CA PHE A 207 14.29 -29.65 3.83
C PHE A 207 15.57 -28.97 3.35
N VAL A 208 16.75 -29.44 3.76
CA VAL A 208 18.04 -28.80 3.42
C VAL A 208 18.30 -28.89 1.91
N GLN A 209 17.99 -30.04 1.30
CA GLN A 209 18.08 -30.21 -0.15
C GLN A 209 17.10 -29.31 -0.91
N ALA A 210 15.90 -29.06 -0.36
CA ALA A 210 14.91 -28.18 -0.96
C ALA A 210 15.29 -26.69 -0.82
N VAL A 211 15.91 -26.30 0.30
CA VAL A 211 16.47 -24.94 0.48
C VAL A 211 17.51 -24.62 -0.59
N ALA A 212 18.38 -25.58 -0.95
CA ALA A 212 19.36 -25.42 -2.03
C ALA A 212 18.73 -25.21 -3.43
N ARG A 213 17.43 -25.52 -3.60
CA ARG A 213 16.70 -25.40 -4.88
C ARG A 213 15.84 -24.13 -4.97
N LEU A 214 15.83 -23.29 -3.95
CA LEU A 214 15.07 -22.04 -3.96
C LEU A 214 15.58 -21.10 -5.06
N SER A 215 14.67 -20.53 -5.84
CA SER A 215 15.04 -19.78 -7.05
C SER A 215 15.79 -18.47 -6.75
N SER A 216 15.56 -17.87 -5.58
CA SER A 216 16.25 -16.64 -5.17
C SER A 216 17.58 -16.88 -4.47
N PHE A 217 17.90 -18.11 -4.06
CA PHE A 217 19.14 -18.43 -3.33
C PHE A 217 20.30 -18.69 -4.29
N ARG A 218 20.63 -17.68 -5.10
CA ARG A 218 21.84 -17.72 -5.93
C ARG A 218 23.06 -17.44 -5.04
N PRO A 219 24.09 -18.30 -5.03
CA PRO A 219 25.26 -18.13 -4.16
C PRO A 219 25.86 -16.73 -4.21
N ASP A 220 26.08 -16.19 -5.43
CA ASP A 220 26.63 -14.85 -5.63
C ASP A 220 25.75 -13.74 -5.04
N ALA A 221 24.42 -13.89 -5.14
CA ALA A 221 23.47 -12.90 -4.64
C ALA A 221 23.38 -12.93 -3.11
N VAL A 222 23.40 -14.13 -2.51
CA VAL A 222 23.41 -14.30 -1.05
C VAL A 222 24.70 -13.74 -0.47
N ALA A 223 25.86 -14.08 -1.02
CA ALA A 223 27.16 -13.61 -0.55
C ALA A 223 27.29 -12.06 -0.69
N ALA A 224 26.85 -11.50 -1.82
CA ALA A 224 26.86 -10.06 -2.01
C ALA A 224 25.96 -9.33 -0.99
N LEU A 225 24.77 -9.87 -0.73
CA LEU A 225 23.83 -9.27 0.22
C LEU A 225 24.33 -9.43 1.67
N LEU A 226 24.92 -10.58 2.02
CA LEU A 226 25.53 -10.80 3.34
C LEU A 226 26.69 -9.81 3.58
N ALA A 227 27.57 -9.62 2.61
CA ALA A 227 28.67 -8.65 2.71
C ALA A 227 28.14 -7.21 2.89
N ARG A 228 27.10 -6.83 2.13
CA ARG A 228 26.44 -5.52 2.31
C ARG A 228 25.86 -5.36 3.71
N PHE A 229 25.08 -6.34 4.18
CA PHE A 229 24.48 -6.30 5.51
C PHE A 229 25.52 -6.36 6.63
N GLY A 230 26.69 -6.96 6.40
CA GLY A 230 27.82 -6.94 7.33
C GLY A 230 28.41 -5.54 7.57
N ALA A 231 28.36 -4.66 6.56
CA ALA A 231 28.89 -3.30 6.64
C ALA A 231 27.89 -2.25 7.19
N VAL A 232 26.60 -2.57 7.18
CA VAL A 232 25.51 -1.66 7.59
C VAL A 232 25.49 -1.47 9.11
N GLN A 233 25.31 -0.23 9.57
CA GLN A 233 25.12 0.06 11.00
C GLN A 233 23.64 0.05 11.42
N PRO A 234 23.33 -0.20 12.70
CA PRO A 234 21.97 -0.03 13.22
C PRO A 234 21.44 1.38 12.94
N ASN A 235 20.15 1.49 12.61
CA ASN A 235 19.44 2.72 12.23
C ASN A 235 19.87 3.37 10.90
N GLU A 236 20.82 2.76 10.18
CA GLU A 236 21.15 3.17 8.83
C GLU A 236 20.05 2.73 7.86
N ARG A 237 19.76 3.59 6.88
CA ARG A 237 18.76 3.34 5.84
C ARG A 237 19.40 2.63 4.66
N LEU A 238 18.99 1.39 4.40
CA LEU A 238 19.50 0.58 3.30
C LEU A 238 18.50 0.53 2.15
N GLY A 239 18.94 0.87 0.95
CA GLY A 239 18.20 0.63 -0.29
C GLY A 239 18.30 -0.83 -0.74
N LEU A 240 17.16 -1.47 -0.95
CA LEU A 240 17.03 -2.86 -1.39
C LEU A 240 16.25 -2.92 -2.70
N SER A 241 16.82 -3.59 -3.70
CA SER A 241 16.08 -3.94 -4.91
C SER A 241 15.03 -5.02 -4.65
N LEU A 242 14.06 -5.17 -5.55
CA LEU A 242 13.03 -6.22 -5.42
C LEU A 242 13.62 -7.64 -5.31
N PRO A 243 14.63 -8.05 -6.12
CA PRO A 243 15.27 -9.36 -5.97
C PRO A 243 15.93 -9.55 -4.59
N GLU A 244 16.58 -8.51 -4.06
CA GLU A 244 17.19 -8.55 -2.73
C GLU A 244 16.14 -8.68 -1.64
N LEU A 245 15.01 -7.99 -1.79
CA LEU A 245 13.88 -8.11 -0.88
C LEU A 245 13.26 -9.51 -0.91
N THR A 246 13.09 -10.10 -2.10
CA THR A 246 12.58 -11.46 -2.25
C THR A 246 13.52 -12.49 -1.62
N LEU A 247 14.84 -12.33 -1.79
CA LEU A 247 15.85 -13.16 -1.14
C LEU A 247 15.75 -13.06 0.38
N LEU A 248 15.71 -11.84 0.93
CA LEU A 248 15.56 -11.63 2.39
C LEU A 248 14.27 -12.22 2.93
N TYR A 249 13.17 -12.10 2.18
CA TYR A 249 11.90 -12.71 2.54
C TYR A 249 12.02 -14.23 2.67
N GLN A 250 12.60 -14.91 1.67
CA GLN A 250 12.83 -16.37 1.74
C GLN A 250 13.82 -16.75 2.84
N ALA A 251 14.92 -16.00 3.00
CA ALA A 251 15.90 -16.22 4.05
C ALA A 251 15.28 -16.13 5.45
N MET A 252 14.44 -15.12 5.69
CA MET A 252 13.74 -14.97 6.97
C MET A 252 12.75 -16.11 7.23
N GLN A 253 12.05 -16.58 6.19
CA GLN A 253 11.15 -17.74 6.32
C GLN A 253 11.92 -19.03 6.61
N VAL A 254 13.01 -19.30 5.87
CA VAL A 254 13.90 -20.44 6.13
C VAL A 254 14.46 -20.38 7.54
N CYS A 255 14.91 -19.20 7.98
CA CYS A 255 15.35 -18.97 9.36
C CYS A 255 14.25 -19.35 10.35
N GLY A 256 13.02 -18.85 10.17
CA GLY A 256 11.88 -19.23 11.02
C GLY A 256 11.63 -20.74 11.07
N LEU A 257 11.65 -21.41 9.92
CA LEU A 257 11.44 -22.86 9.80
C LEU A 257 12.56 -23.66 10.51
N VAL A 258 13.81 -23.22 10.40
CA VAL A 258 14.96 -23.84 11.08
C VAL A 258 14.87 -23.69 12.60
N PHE A 259 14.39 -22.54 13.11
CA PHE A 259 14.25 -22.31 14.55
C PHE A 259 13.04 -23.01 15.19
N VAL A 260 12.03 -23.36 14.40
CA VAL A 260 10.82 -24.06 14.86
C VAL A 260 10.94 -25.58 14.69
N SER A 261 11.89 -26.06 13.89
CA SER A 261 12.17 -27.49 13.68
C SER A 261 13.39 -28.00 14.46
N ASP A 262 13.50 -29.33 14.58
CA ASP A 262 14.66 -30.02 15.16
C ASP A 262 15.89 -30.04 14.21
N ILE A 263 15.85 -29.29 13.11
CA ILE A 263 16.94 -29.23 12.13
C ILE A 263 18.24 -28.73 12.77
N LEU A 264 18.16 -27.78 13.71
CA LEU A 264 19.35 -27.33 14.45
C LEU A 264 19.99 -28.46 15.26
N SER A 265 19.18 -29.34 15.84
CA SER A 265 19.59 -30.55 16.57
C SER A 265 20.23 -31.57 15.63
N ILE A 266 19.58 -31.82 14.48
CA ILE A 266 20.03 -32.77 13.46
C ILE A 266 21.37 -32.34 12.83
N LEU A 267 21.57 -31.04 12.64
CA LEU A 267 22.80 -30.47 12.09
C LEU A 267 23.92 -30.29 13.14
N GLY A 268 23.67 -30.61 14.42
CA GLY A 268 24.63 -30.42 15.50
C GLY A 268 24.98 -28.95 15.78
N LEU A 269 24.15 -28.01 15.32
CA LEU A 269 24.36 -26.56 15.40
C LEU A 269 23.80 -25.94 16.69
N GLU A 270 23.17 -26.71 17.57
CA GLU A 270 22.58 -26.20 18.82
C GLU A 270 23.58 -25.47 19.72
N ASN A 271 24.86 -25.88 19.69
CA ASN A 271 25.93 -25.29 20.50
C ASN A 271 26.53 -24.02 19.87
N ALA A 272 26.22 -23.73 18.61
CA ALA A 272 26.72 -22.54 17.89
C ALA A 272 25.86 -21.29 18.17
N PHE A 273 24.65 -21.48 18.71
CA PHE A 273 23.77 -20.40 19.11
C PHE A 273 23.89 -20.16 20.61
N PRO A 274 23.93 -18.89 21.07
CA PRO A 274 23.96 -18.59 22.50
C PRO A 274 22.66 -19.09 23.14
N THR A 275 22.73 -20.27 23.74
CA THR A 275 21.83 -20.65 24.82
C THR A 275 22.35 -19.95 26.06
N ASP A 276 21.50 -19.14 26.71
CA ASP A 276 21.87 -18.45 27.95
C ASP A 276 22.48 -19.45 28.93
N ALA A 277 23.80 -19.38 29.07
CA ALA A 277 24.55 -20.26 29.93
C ALA A 277 24.28 -19.86 31.39
N LYS A 278 23.43 -20.66 32.05
CA LYS A 278 23.40 -20.92 33.50
C LYS A 278 23.57 -19.69 34.41
N SER A 279 22.43 -19.08 34.78
CA SER A 279 22.30 -18.54 36.14
C SER A 279 21.98 -19.70 37.09
N PRO A 280 22.82 -20.01 38.10
CA PRO A 280 22.53 -21.08 39.04
C PRO A 280 21.72 -20.50 40.18
N THR A 281 20.38 -20.47 40.09
CA THR A 281 19.48 -20.64 41.26
C THR A 281 18.00 -20.60 40.84
N THR A 282 17.32 -21.72 41.11
CA THR A 282 15.90 -21.82 41.46
C THR A 282 14.89 -21.01 40.65
N SER A 283 14.36 -21.62 39.58
CA SER A 283 12.92 -21.88 39.33
C SER A 283 12.74 -22.21 37.85
N ALA A 284 11.91 -23.22 37.57
CA ALA A 284 11.59 -23.64 36.21
C ALA A 284 10.76 -22.55 35.51
N GLU A 285 11.41 -21.77 34.64
CA GLU A 285 10.76 -20.99 33.58
C GLU A 285 11.29 -21.45 32.21
N PRO A 286 10.44 -21.48 31.17
CA PRO A 286 10.65 -22.32 30.00
C PRO A 286 11.60 -21.67 28.98
N LEU A 287 12.27 -22.51 28.17
CA LEU A 287 13.07 -22.18 26.98
C LEU A 287 12.31 -21.39 25.86
N GLY A 288 11.20 -20.74 26.17
CA GLY A 288 10.27 -20.13 25.21
C GLY A 288 10.60 -18.70 24.76
N THR A 289 11.43 -17.94 25.49
CA THR A 289 11.57 -16.49 25.26
C THR A 289 12.35 -16.12 24.00
N SER A 290 13.44 -16.82 23.68
CA SER A 290 14.28 -16.51 22.51
C SER A 290 13.65 -16.98 21.19
N ARG A 291 13.12 -18.20 21.13
CA ARG A 291 12.42 -18.73 19.94
C ARG A 291 11.15 -17.93 19.62
N GLN A 292 10.40 -17.50 20.63
CA GLN A 292 9.22 -16.65 20.43
C GLN A 292 9.59 -15.26 19.91
N ALA A 293 10.69 -14.66 20.40
CA ALA A 293 11.18 -13.37 19.90
C ALA A 293 11.62 -13.45 18.43
N VAL A 294 12.35 -14.51 18.05
CA VAL A 294 12.73 -14.77 16.65
C VAL A 294 11.49 -14.95 15.76
N GLY A 295 10.52 -15.75 16.21
CA GLY A 295 9.26 -15.96 15.50
C GLY A 295 8.48 -14.66 15.28
N ALA A 296 8.42 -13.78 16.28
CA ALA A 296 7.76 -12.49 16.16
C ALA A 296 8.45 -11.55 15.15
N LEU A 297 9.79 -11.53 15.12
CA LEU A 297 10.56 -10.72 14.17
C LEU A 297 10.42 -11.24 12.73
N VAL A 298 10.48 -12.57 12.53
CA VAL A 298 10.24 -13.21 11.23
C VAL A 298 8.82 -12.92 10.74
N ALA A 299 7.82 -13.13 11.59
CA ALA A 299 6.42 -12.87 11.24
C ALA A 299 6.19 -11.38 10.92
N GLY A 300 6.76 -10.46 11.70
CA GLY A 300 6.64 -9.02 11.47
C GLY A 300 7.21 -8.59 10.10
N PHE A 301 8.42 -9.05 9.77
CA PHE A 301 9.04 -8.74 8.49
C PHE A 301 8.29 -9.38 7.30
N THR A 302 7.94 -10.65 7.41
CA THR A 302 7.29 -11.39 6.31
C THR A 302 5.87 -10.90 6.05
N ASN A 303 5.10 -10.58 7.09
CA ASN A 303 3.78 -9.96 6.95
C ASN A 303 3.86 -8.59 6.28
N TRP A 304 4.86 -7.79 6.63
CA TRP A 304 5.09 -6.51 5.96
C TRP A 304 5.41 -6.71 4.47
N VAL A 305 6.34 -7.60 4.12
CA VAL A 305 6.66 -7.88 2.70
C VAL A 305 5.43 -8.38 1.93
N GLN A 306 4.64 -9.27 2.52
CA GLN A 306 3.42 -9.77 1.86
C GLN A 306 2.37 -8.69 1.67
N ARG A 307 2.22 -7.78 2.64
CA ARG A 307 1.26 -6.68 2.56
C ARG A 307 1.64 -5.67 1.47
N GLU A 308 2.92 -5.29 1.41
CA GLU A 308 3.38 -4.25 0.49
C GLU A 308 3.75 -4.79 -0.91
N PHE A 309 4.21 -6.04 -1.01
CA PHE A 309 4.75 -6.62 -2.24
C PHE A 309 4.11 -7.95 -2.65
N GLY A 310 3.06 -8.42 -1.97
CA GLY A 310 2.45 -9.74 -2.23
C GLY A 310 1.83 -9.92 -3.63
N HIS A 311 1.62 -8.84 -4.37
CA HIS A 311 1.16 -8.88 -5.77
C HIS A 311 2.31 -9.07 -6.77
N GLN A 312 3.58 -8.95 -6.34
CA GLN A 312 4.74 -9.13 -7.21
C GLN A 312 4.94 -10.61 -7.57
N PRO A 313 5.12 -10.96 -8.86
CA PRO A 313 5.29 -12.35 -9.27
C PRO A 313 6.43 -13.06 -8.54
N GLN A 314 7.54 -12.36 -8.29
CA GLN A 314 8.71 -12.89 -7.58
C GLN A 314 8.37 -13.25 -6.12
N VAL A 315 7.58 -12.40 -5.44
CA VAL A 315 7.16 -12.64 -4.04
C VAL A 315 6.10 -13.74 -3.97
N GLN A 316 5.21 -13.83 -4.96
CA GLN A 316 4.23 -14.92 -5.07
C GLN A 316 4.91 -16.27 -5.28
N GLN A 317 5.87 -16.34 -6.19
CA GLN A 317 6.67 -17.54 -6.42
C GLN A 317 7.44 -17.91 -5.14
N ALA A 318 8.11 -16.95 -4.52
CA ALA A 318 8.84 -17.18 -3.27
C ALA A 318 7.95 -17.73 -2.15
N ARG A 319 6.70 -17.26 -2.06
CA ARG A 319 5.71 -17.78 -1.11
C ARG A 319 5.31 -19.22 -1.41
N GLN A 320 5.12 -19.58 -2.69
CA GLN A 320 4.82 -20.95 -3.07
C GLN A 320 5.98 -21.89 -2.75
N GLU A 321 7.21 -21.47 -3.04
CA GLU A 321 8.42 -22.24 -2.73
C GLU A 321 8.58 -22.46 -1.20
N VAL A 322 8.37 -21.41 -0.39
CA VAL A 322 8.41 -21.53 1.08
C VAL A 322 7.29 -22.43 1.61
N ALA A 323 6.08 -22.37 1.05
CA ALA A 323 5.00 -23.26 1.47
C ALA A 323 5.37 -24.73 1.24
N ALA A 324 6.01 -25.04 0.10
CA ALA A 324 6.50 -26.38 -0.19
C ALA A 324 7.66 -26.84 0.74
N LEU A 325 8.43 -25.91 1.33
CA LEU A 325 9.44 -26.27 2.33
C LEU A 325 8.82 -26.71 3.66
N THR A 326 7.73 -26.08 4.08
CA THR A 326 7.04 -26.41 5.33
C THR A 326 6.52 -27.84 5.32
N ASP A 327 6.14 -28.38 4.15
CA ASP A 327 5.70 -29.76 3.98
C ASP A 327 6.83 -30.80 4.13
N LEU A 328 8.09 -30.36 4.27
CA LEU A 328 9.29 -31.21 4.34
C LEU A 328 9.97 -31.20 5.73
N LEU A 329 9.36 -30.56 6.72
CA LEU A 329 9.75 -30.56 8.13
C LEU A 329 9.04 -31.69 8.88
#